data_AF-A0A952AU18-F1
#
_entry.id   AF-A0A952AU18-F1
#
_cell.length_a   1.000
_cell.length_b   1.000
_cell.length_c   1.000
_cell.angle_alpha   90.00
_cell.angle_beta   90.00
_cell.angle_gamma   90.00
#
_symmetry.space_group_name_H-M   'P 1'
#
loop_
_entity.id
_entity.type
_entity.pdbx_description
1 polymer ?
#
loop_
_entity_poly.entity_id
_entity_poly.type
_entity_poly.pdbx_seq_one_letter_code
_entity_poly.pdbx_strand_id
1 'polypeptide(L)'
;MKLFVAPTDHDWYMYLRGLPRDEVNFWFPSAGTAFRALESGEPFLFKAKSPHNAIIGGGFFVRYVAAPLSLAWHAFGDGNGAPDSRSLLKRLRKYNDTATPDPEIGCALLAEPFFFPEELWVDPPPNWAPTIVRGKTYSTDEPVGASLWNAVVHRMTDPRTVTGPKSVTPYLGDPPGVLSVPGQPNLFGTPTLMRRRLGQGAFRLSVLDAYGKRCAV
;
A
#
# COMPACT_ATOMS: atom_id res chain seq x y z
N MET A 1 10.64 -8.78 -12.32
CA MET A 1 9.41 -8.65 -11.49
C MET A 1 8.48 -7.62 -12.14
N LYS A 2 7.18 -7.68 -11.88
CA LYS A 2 6.21 -6.68 -12.35
C LYS A 2 5.99 -5.60 -11.32
N LEU A 3 5.65 -4.41 -11.80
CA LEU A 3 5.21 -3.26 -11.03
C LEU A 3 3.82 -2.87 -11.53
N PHE A 4 2.90 -2.50 -10.64
CA PHE A 4 1.62 -1.92 -11.05
C PHE A 4 1.53 -0.49 -10.59
N VAL A 5 1.38 0.45 -11.53
CA VAL A 5 1.22 1.86 -11.23
C VAL A 5 -0.27 2.20 -11.28
N ALA A 6 -0.85 2.61 -10.15
CA ALA A 6 -2.28 2.87 -10.01
C ALA A 6 -2.56 4.36 -9.74
N PRO A 7 -3.49 5.00 -10.46
CA PRO A 7 -3.86 6.38 -10.19
C PRO A 7 -4.65 6.49 -8.87
N THR A 8 -4.30 7.46 -8.03
CA THR A 8 -4.99 7.73 -6.75
C THR A 8 -5.23 9.21 -6.53
N ASP A 9 -6.21 9.52 -5.68
CA ASP A 9 -6.54 10.88 -5.28
C ASP A 9 -5.50 11.40 -4.28
N HIS A 10 -5.14 12.68 -4.42
CA HIS A 10 -4.18 13.31 -3.53
C HIS A 10 -4.65 13.30 -2.06
N ASP A 11 -5.96 13.48 -1.81
CA ASP A 11 -6.56 13.42 -0.48
C ASP A 11 -6.43 12.04 0.19
N TRP A 12 -6.41 10.96 -0.59
CA TRP A 12 -6.22 9.60 -0.07
C TRP A 12 -4.78 9.43 0.43
N TYR A 13 -3.82 9.92 -0.35
CA TYR A 13 -2.41 9.96 0.03
C TYR A 13 -2.16 10.85 1.24
N MET A 14 -2.68 12.08 1.24
CA MET A 14 -2.48 13.02 2.34
C MET A 14 -3.04 12.50 3.66
N TYR A 15 -4.15 11.75 3.61
CA TYR A 15 -4.70 11.11 4.79
C TYR A 15 -3.79 9.97 5.29
N LEU A 16 -3.38 9.04 4.42
CA LEU A 16 -2.62 7.86 4.84
C LEU A 16 -1.17 8.15 5.20
N ARG A 17 -0.52 9.13 4.57
CA ARG A 17 0.86 9.52 4.93
C ARG A 17 0.98 10.04 6.37
N GLY A 18 -0.12 10.45 6.99
CA GLY A 18 -0.16 10.88 8.39
C GLY A 18 -0.29 9.73 9.38
N LEU A 19 -0.43 8.48 8.91
CA LEU A 19 -0.74 7.32 9.73
C LEU A 19 0.34 6.24 9.60
N PRO A 20 0.98 5.82 10.70
CA PRO A 20 1.90 4.67 10.66
C PRO A 20 1.08 3.37 10.52
N ARG A 21 0.98 2.83 9.31
CA ARG A 21 0.20 1.62 9.01
C ARG A 21 1.06 0.51 8.44
N ASP A 22 0.91 -0.70 8.96
CA ASP A 22 1.57 -1.91 8.41
C ASP A 22 0.88 -2.43 7.14
N GLU A 23 -0.38 -2.05 6.95
CA GLU A 23 -1.22 -2.48 5.83
C GLU A 23 -2.23 -1.41 5.46
N VAL A 24 -2.58 -1.36 4.17
CA VAL A 24 -3.64 -0.50 3.65
C VAL A 24 -4.46 -1.27 2.61
N ASN A 25 -5.69 -0.80 2.41
CA ASN A 25 -6.52 -1.22 1.31
C ASN A 25 -6.51 -0.13 0.22
N PHE A 26 -5.90 -0.43 -0.93
CA PHE A 26 -6.08 0.38 -2.12
C PHE A 26 -7.35 -0.10 -2.84
N TRP A 27 -8.41 0.72 -2.78
CA TRP A 27 -9.71 0.32 -3.29
C TRP A 27 -10.00 0.84 -4.70
N PHE A 28 -10.72 0.03 -5.48
CA PHE A 28 -11.28 0.39 -6.78
C PHE A 28 -12.80 0.61 -6.63
N PRO A 29 -13.38 1.64 -7.27
CA PRO A 29 -14.80 1.96 -7.14
C PRO A 29 -15.77 0.83 -7.52
N SER A 30 -15.30 -0.10 -8.34
CA SER A 30 -16.03 -1.30 -8.73
C SER A 30 -15.10 -2.50 -8.55
N ALA A 31 -15.66 -3.59 -8.01
CA ALA A 31 -14.94 -4.86 -7.90
C ALA A 31 -14.44 -5.41 -9.24
N GLY A 32 -15.16 -5.13 -10.33
CA GLY A 32 -14.77 -5.50 -11.70
C GLY A 32 -14.40 -6.99 -11.86
N THR A 33 -13.71 -7.31 -12.95
CA THR A 33 -13.06 -8.63 -13.12
C THR A 33 -11.78 -8.73 -12.27
N ALA A 34 -11.42 -9.97 -11.91
CA ALA A 34 -10.26 -10.30 -11.08
C ALA A 34 -9.00 -9.53 -11.48
N PHE A 35 -8.32 -8.93 -10.49
CA PHE A 35 -7.01 -8.32 -10.68
C PHE A 35 -5.93 -9.40 -10.75
N ARG A 36 -5.25 -9.49 -11.89
CA ARG A 36 -4.20 -10.49 -12.18
C ARG A 36 -2.89 -9.84 -12.66
N ALA A 37 -2.74 -8.53 -12.41
CA ALA A 37 -1.61 -7.76 -12.89
C ALA A 37 -0.32 -8.04 -12.09
N LEU A 38 -0.46 -8.47 -10.84
CA LEU A 38 0.63 -8.74 -9.90
C LEU A 38 0.47 -10.08 -9.19
N GLU A 39 1.61 -10.65 -8.83
CA GLU A 39 1.78 -11.72 -7.86
C GLU A 39 2.04 -11.16 -6.45
N SER A 40 1.84 -11.99 -5.42
CA SER A 40 2.06 -11.57 -4.03
C SER A 40 3.52 -11.19 -3.81
N GLY A 41 3.77 -10.05 -3.16
CA GLY A 41 5.08 -9.44 -2.96
C GLY A 41 5.53 -8.50 -4.08
N GLU A 42 4.83 -8.44 -5.21
CA GLU A 42 5.20 -7.50 -6.28
C GLU A 42 4.78 -6.05 -5.96
N PRO A 43 5.56 -5.03 -6.38
CA PRO A 43 5.27 -3.63 -6.05
C PRO A 43 3.98 -3.07 -6.68
N PHE A 44 3.17 -2.44 -5.85
CA PHE A 44 2.01 -1.65 -6.22
C PHE A 44 2.31 -0.17 -5.91
N LEU A 45 2.45 0.66 -6.93
CA LEU A 45 2.85 2.06 -6.84
C LEU A 45 1.66 3.00 -6.96
N PHE A 46 1.64 4.03 -6.12
CA PHE A 46 0.60 5.06 -6.11
C PHE A 46 1.02 6.23 -7.00
N LYS A 47 0.22 6.54 -8.02
CA LYS A 47 0.42 7.67 -8.91
C LYS A 47 -0.63 8.75 -8.64
N ALA A 48 -0.24 9.93 -8.19
CA ALA A 48 -1.16 11.04 -8.01
C ALA A 48 -1.81 11.42 -9.35
N LYS A 49 -3.12 11.69 -9.31
CA LYS A 49 -3.82 12.33 -10.42
C LYS A 49 -3.35 13.78 -10.62
N SER A 50 -3.83 14.39 -11.70
CA SER A 50 -3.63 15.83 -11.97
C SER A 50 -4.07 16.67 -10.77
N PRO A 51 -3.38 17.78 -10.44
CA PRO A 51 -2.23 18.37 -11.14
C PRO A 51 -0.86 17.76 -10.79
N HIS A 52 -0.76 16.98 -9.71
CA HIS A 52 0.53 16.53 -9.17
C HIS A 52 1.27 15.55 -10.08
N ASN A 53 0.56 14.60 -10.67
CA ASN A 53 1.08 13.67 -11.70
C ASN A 53 2.35 12.87 -11.36
N ALA A 54 2.70 12.67 -10.08
CA ALA A 54 3.90 11.94 -9.69
C ALA A 54 3.59 10.59 -9.00
N ILE A 55 4.59 9.72 -8.87
CA ILE A 55 4.56 8.57 -7.98
C ILE A 55 4.84 9.06 -6.55
N ILE A 56 3.87 8.82 -5.67
CA ILE A 56 3.81 9.40 -4.31
C ILE A 56 4.03 8.37 -3.21
N GLY A 57 4.27 7.11 -3.59
CA GLY A 57 4.45 6.00 -2.67
C GLY A 57 4.06 4.68 -3.31
N GLY A 58 3.83 3.68 -2.46
CA GLY A 58 3.39 2.36 -2.88
C GLY A 58 3.24 1.41 -1.69
N GLY A 59 3.16 0.13 -2.00
CA GLY A 59 3.19 -0.97 -1.05
C GLY A 59 3.39 -2.28 -1.81
N PHE A 60 3.47 -3.38 -1.08
CA PHE A 60 3.67 -4.70 -1.66
C PHE A 60 2.34 -5.43 -1.75
N PHE A 61 2.00 -5.88 -2.95
CA PHE A 61 0.72 -6.51 -3.22
C PHE A 61 0.60 -7.84 -2.46
N VAL A 62 -0.47 -8.00 -1.68
CA VAL A 62 -0.77 -9.28 -1.01
C VAL A 62 -1.70 -10.09 -1.89
N ARG A 63 -2.88 -9.54 -2.17
CA ARG A 63 -3.92 -10.14 -2.99
C ARG A 63 -4.98 -9.11 -3.36
N TYR A 64 -5.85 -9.51 -4.27
CA TYR A 64 -7.07 -8.79 -4.59
C TYR A 64 -8.29 -9.52 -4.02
N VAL A 65 -9.25 -8.77 -3.48
CA VAL A 65 -10.53 -9.28 -3.00
C VAL A 65 -11.63 -8.33 -3.45
N ALA A 66 -12.73 -8.86 -3.98
CA ALA A 66 -13.97 -8.10 -4.08
C ALA A 66 -14.67 -8.13 -2.72
N ALA A 67 -15.10 -7.01 -2.15
CA ALA A 67 -15.78 -7.01 -0.84
C ALA A 67 -16.81 -5.87 -0.72
N PRO A 68 -17.89 -6.07 0.05
CA PRO A 68 -18.75 -4.96 0.48
C PRO A 68 -17.92 -3.90 1.20
N LEU A 69 -18.28 -2.62 1.02
CA LEU A 69 -17.60 -1.50 1.64
C LEU A 69 -17.55 -1.62 3.17
N SER A 70 -18.64 -2.09 3.78
CA SER A 70 -18.74 -2.33 5.21
C SER A 70 -17.69 -3.33 5.71
N LEU A 71 -17.44 -4.39 4.94
CA LEU A 71 -16.45 -5.41 5.26
C LEU A 71 -15.01 -4.88 5.11
N ALA A 72 -14.75 -4.12 4.05
CA ALA A 72 -13.46 -3.45 3.86
C ALA A 72 -13.18 -2.45 5.00
N TRP A 73 -14.19 -1.71 5.44
CA TRP A 73 -14.10 -0.82 6.60
C TRP A 73 -13.80 -1.59 7.88
N HIS A 74 -14.48 -2.71 8.13
CA HIS A 74 -14.24 -3.52 9.31
C HIS A 74 -12.84 -4.16 9.32
N ALA A 75 -12.27 -4.47 8.15
CA ALA A 75 -10.95 -5.08 8.06
C ALA A 75 -9.80 -4.06 8.21
N PHE A 76 -9.92 -2.88 7.61
CA PHE A 76 -8.81 -1.90 7.54
C PHE A 76 -9.08 -0.59 8.27
N GLY A 77 -10.33 -0.30 8.65
CA GLY A 77 -10.72 0.98 9.22
C GLY A 77 -10.27 2.15 8.33
N ASP A 78 -9.56 3.07 8.95
CA ASP A 78 -8.93 4.22 8.29
C ASP A 78 -7.78 3.85 7.32
N GLY A 79 -7.28 2.62 7.34
CA GLY A 79 -6.40 2.04 6.32
C GLY A 79 -7.03 1.94 4.92
N ASN A 80 -8.34 2.23 4.79
CA ASN A 80 -9.00 2.50 3.50
C ASN A 80 -8.74 3.93 2.97
N GLY A 81 -8.02 4.74 3.73
CA GLY A 81 -7.64 6.11 3.40
C GLY A 81 -8.70 7.16 3.68
N ALA A 82 -9.60 6.93 4.64
CA ALA A 82 -10.63 7.87 5.06
C ALA A 82 -10.82 7.84 6.60
N PRO A 83 -11.24 8.95 7.23
CA PRO A 83 -11.38 9.05 8.69
C PRO A 83 -12.51 8.19 9.28
N ASP A 84 -13.54 7.90 8.49
CA ASP A 84 -14.71 7.14 8.92
C ASP A 84 -15.39 6.47 7.71
N SER A 85 -16.27 5.50 7.97
CA SER A 85 -16.97 4.74 6.92
C SER A 85 -17.89 5.60 6.05
N ARG A 86 -18.48 6.66 6.60
CA ARG A 86 -19.35 7.58 5.87
C ARG A 86 -18.52 8.43 4.91
N SER A 87 -17.34 8.89 5.33
CA SER A 87 -16.37 9.58 4.49
C SER A 87 -15.86 8.71 3.35
N LEU A 88 -15.59 7.42 3.62
CA LEU A 88 -15.23 6.44 2.59
C LEU A 88 -16.35 6.25 1.56
N LEU A 89 -17.59 6.02 2.02
CA LEU A 89 -18.76 5.87 1.14
C LEU A 89 -19.01 7.13 0.31
N LYS A 90 -18.88 8.32 0.91
CA LYS A 90 -19.00 9.59 0.20
C LYS A 90 -17.96 9.74 -0.91
N ARG A 91 -16.72 9.29 -0.68
CA ARG A 91 -15.67 9.29 -1.71
C ARG A 91 -15.99 8.31 -2.83
N LEU A 92 -16.41 7.10 -2.49
CA LEU A 92 -16.80 6.08 -3.46
C LEU A 92 -17.92 6.56 -4.40
N ARG A 93 -18.94 7.24 -3.85
CA ARG A 93 -20.08 7.76 -4.62
C ARG A 93 -19.72 8.83 -5.66
N LYS A 94 -18.54 9.46 -5.56
CA LYS A 94 -18.04 10.33 -6.64
C LYS A 94 -17.73 9.58 -7.94
N TYR A 95 -17.50 8.27 -7.84
CA TYR A 95 -17.10 7.41 -8.95
C TYR A 95 -18.22 6.47 -9.41
N ASN A 96 -19.12 6.12 -8.51
CA ASN A 96 -20.20 5.18 -8.76
C ASN A 96 -21.46 5.72 -8.07
N ASP A 97 -22.30 6.43 -8.83
CA ASP A 97 -23.55 7.04 -8.34
C ASP A 97 -24.65 5.97 -8.20
N THR A 98 -24.37 4.96 -7.39
CA THR A 98 -25.36 3.95 -7.01
C THR A 98 -25.94 4.32 -5.66
N ALA A 99 -27.27 4.29 -5.58
CA ALA A 99 -28.00 4.42 -4.31
C ALA A 99 -27.78 3.19 -3.38
N THR A 100 -26.96 2.21 -3.80
CA THR A 100 -26.60 1.02 -3.04
C THR A 100 -26.03 1.42 -1.67
N PRO A 101 -26.65 0.96 -0.56
CA PRO A 101 -26.18 1.31 0.78
C PRO A 101 -24.80 0.74 1.11
N ASP A 102 -24.50 -0.48 0.66
CA ASP A 102 -23.23 -1.18 0.89
C ASP A 102 -22.67 -1.73 -0.43
N PRO A 103 -22.09 -0.88 -1.28
CA PRO A 103 -21.61 -1.26 -2.60
C PRO A 103 -20.39 -2.19 -2.53
N GLU A 104 -20.26 -3.08 -3.51
CA GLU A 104 -19.08 -3.95 -3.64
C GLU A 104 -17.92 -3.19 -4.32
N ILE A 105 -16.76 -3.19 -3.67
CA ILE A 105 -15.54 -2.55 -4.14
C ILE A 105 -14.45 -3.59 -4.42
N GLY A 106 -13.49 -3.22 -5.27
CA GLY A 106 -12.25 -3.96 -5.44
C GLY A 106 -11.27 -3.58 -4.35
N CYS A 107 -10.65 -4.53 -3.68
CA CYS A 107 -9.68 -4.29 -2.61
C CYS A 107 -8.33 -4.88 -3.02
N ALA A 108 -7.35 -4.05 -3.37
CA ALA A 108 -5.95 -4.46 -3.48
C ALA A 108 -5.31 -4.29 -2.10
N LEU A 109 -5.06 -5.42 -1.44
CA LEU A 109 -4.52 -5.46 -0.09
C LEU A 109 -3.00 -5.29 -0.18
N LEU A 110 -2.47 -4.27 0.50
CA LEU A 110 -1.06 -3.93 0.42
C LEU A 110 -0.42 -4.04 1.80
N ALA A 111 0.70 -4.74 1.86
CA ALA A 111 1.57 -4.77 3.02
C ALA A 111 2.68 -3.71 2.87
N GLU A 112 3.21 -3.24 4.00
CA GLU A 112 4.33 -2.32 4.08
C GLU A 112 4.16 -1.11 3.15
N PRO A 113 3.06 -0.36 3.31
CA PRO A 113 2.89 0.85 2.55
C PRO A 113 4.00 1.85 2.88
N PHE A 114 4.46 2.54 1.85
CA PHE A 114 5.43 3.62 1.96
C PHE A 114 4.87 4.85 1.25
N PHE A 115 5.07 6.02 1.85
CA PHE A 115 4.59 7.30 1.33
C PHE A 115 5.75 8.29 1.29
N PHE A 116 5.99 8.85 0.12
CA PHE A 116 7.05 9.83 -0.08
C PHE A 116 6.53 11.23 0.27
N PRO A 117 7.26 12.04 1.04
CA PRO A 117 7.01 13.48 1.07
C PRO A 117 7.21 14.09 -0.32
N GLU A 118 6.67 15.28 -0.56
CA GLU A 118 6.55 15.84 -1.92
C GLU A 118 7.90 16.02 -2.61
N GLU A 119 8.94 16.32 -1.85
CA GLU A 119 10.32 16.50 -2.33
C GLU A 119 10.96 15.19 -2.80
N LEU A 120 10.34 14.06 -2.48
CA LEU A 120 10.77 12.70 -2.84
C LEU A 120 9.83 12.02 -3.83
N TRP A 121 8.82 12.73 -4.33
CA TRP A 121 7.99 12.20 -5.40
C TRP A 121 8.83 11.84 -6.63
N VAL A 122 8.45 10.76 -7.30
CA VAL A 122 9.16 10.26 -8.48
C VAL A 122 8.33 10.58 -9.71
N ASP A 123 8.97 11.00 -10.80
CA ASP A 123 8.29 11.26 -12.06
C ASP A 123 7.52 10.02 -12.54
N PRO A 124 6.33 10.20 -13.15
CA PRO A 124 5.60 9.09 -13.71
C PRO A 124 6.37 8.49 -14.89
N PRO A 125 6.11 7.23 -15.27
CA PRO A 125 6.71 6.66 -16.47
C PRO A 125 6.46 7.53 -17.70
N PRO A 126 7.45 7.75 -18.59
CA PRO A 126 7.31 8.65 -19.73
C PRO A 126 6.25 8.20 -20.74
N ASN A 127 5.88 6.92 -20.72
CA ASN A 127 4.84 6.33 -21.55
C ASN A 127 3.48 6.19 -20.82
N TRP A 128 3.24 6.99 -19.78
CA TRP A 128 1.98 7.03 -19.06
C TRP A 128 0.95 7.85 -19.86
N ALA A 129 -0.10 7.19 -20.35
CA ALA A 129 -1.18 7.87 -21.05
C ALA A 129 -2.17 8.53 -20.04
N PRO A 130 -2.63 9.77 -20.27
CA PRO A 130 -3.59 10.46 -19.39
C PRO A 130 -4.93 9.72 -19.23
N THR A 131 -5.29 8.86 -20.17
CA THR A 131 -6.52 8.05 -20.18
C THR A 131 -6.45 6.82 -19.28
N ILE A 132 -5.30 6.50 -18.67
CA ILE A 132 -5.15 5.36 -17.77
C ILE A 132 -5.87 5.65 -16.43
N VAL A 133 -7.02 5.00 -16.22
CA VAL A 133 -7.86 5.19 -15.02
C VAL A 133 -7.79 4.04 -14.02
N ARG A 134 -7.42 2.82 -14.44
CA ARG A 134 -7.28 1.65 -13.54
C ARG A 134 -5.84 1.40 -13.11
N GLY A 135 -4.88 1.81 -13.93
CA GLY A 135 -3.45 1.57 -13.73
C GLY A 135 -2.82 0.83 -14.90
N LYS A 136 -1.49 0.68 -14.86
CA LYS A 136 -0.68 0.04 -15.89
C LYS A 136 0.44 -0.79 -15.28
N THR A 137 0.66 -1.97 -15.84
CA THR A 137 1.77 -2.85 -15.45
C THR A 137 3.04 -2.49 -16.20
N TYR A 138 4.17 -2.61 -15.51
CA TYR A 138 5.52 -2.47 -16.04
C TYR A 138 6.34 -3.69 -15.62
N SER A 139 7.35 -4.06 -16.42
CA SER A 139 8.34 -5.08 -16.03
C SER A 139 9.68 -4.43 -15.70
N THR A 140 10.35 -4.87 -14.64
CA THR A 140 11.74 -4.50 -14.36
C THR A 140 12.74 -5.05 -15.38
N ASP A 141 12.30 -5.96 -16.25
CA ASP A 141 13.13 -6.49 -17.35
C ASP A 141 13.10 -5.54 -18.56
N GLU A 142 12.24 -4.52 -18.54
CA GLU A 142 12.16 -3.47 -19.55
C GLU A 142 12.79 -2.16 -19.02
N PRO A 143 13.42 -1.34 -19.88
CA PRO A 143 14.11 -0.13 -19.45
C PRO A 143 13.26 0.85 -18.64
N VAL A 144 11.98 1.03 -19.02
CA VAL A 144 11.06 1.94 -18.33
C VAL A 144 10.72 1.44 -16.93
N GLY A 145 10.41 0.15 -16.79
CA GLY A 145 10.08 -0.42 -15.48
C GLY A 145 11.31 -0.53 -14.57
N ALA A 146 12.48 -0.87 -15.11
CA ALA A 146 13.73 -0.89 -14.36
C ALA A 146 14.08 0.50 -13.80
N SER A 147 14.02 1.53 -14.65
CA SER A 147 14.30 2.92 -14.26
C SER A 147 13.33 3.41 -13.19
N LEU A 148 12.02 3.14 -13.38
CA LEU A 148 10.99 3.47 -12.40
C LEU A 148 11.27 2.82 -11.04
N TRP A 149 11.55 1.52 -11.02
CA TRP A 149 11.78 0.81 -9.77
C TRP A 149 13.04 1.28 -9.05
N ASN A 150 14.13 1.52 -9.77
CA ASN A 150 15.36 2.05 -9.19
C ASN A 150 15.13 3.42 -8.53
N ALA A 151 14.36 4.30 -9.18
CA ALA A 151 14.01 5.60 -8.62
C ALA A 151 13.15 5.46 -7.36
N VAL A 152 12.17 4.54 -7.35
CA VAL A 152 11.35 4.26 -6.16
C VAL A 152 12.19 3.72 -5.00
N VAL A 153 13.00 2.68 -5.24
CA VAL A 153 13.86 2.07 -4.21
C VAL A 153 14.81 3.10 -3.62
N HIS A 154 15.42 3.96 -4.44
CA HIS A 154 16.30 5.01 -3.96
C HIS A 154 15.58 6.02 -3.05
N ARG A 155 14.29 6.29 -3.26
CA ARG A 155 13.50 7.20 -2.40
C ARG A 155 13.06 6.52 -1.12
N MET A 156 12.81 5.21 -1.17
CA MET A 156 12.51 4.41 0.02
C MET A 156 13.64 4.41 1.05
N THR A 157 14.90 4.63 0.64
CA THR A 157 16.04 4.71 1.58
C THR A 157 16.12 6.04 2.31
N ASP A 158 15.37 7.07 1.89
CA ASP A 158 15.38 8.37 2.57
C ASP A 158 14.64 8.27 3.92
N PRO A 159 15.23 8.72 5.03
CA PRO A 159 14.62 8.65 6.36
C PRO A 159 13.27 9.37 6.51
N ARG A 160 12.97 10.30 5.60
CA ARG A 160 11.70 11.05 5.56
C ARG A 160 10.56 10.27 4.93
N THR A 161 10.84 9.15 4.24
CA THR A 161 9.81 8.26 3.72
C THR A 161 9.01 7.69 4.86
N VAL A 162 7.70 7.95 4.86
CA VAL A 162 6.78 7.43 5.87
C VAL A 162 6.52 5.98 5.54
N THR A 163 6.74 5.11 6.51
CA THR A 163 6.44 3.68 6.45
C THR A 163 5.59 3.31 7.66
N GLY A 164 5.18 2.04 7.77
CA GLY A 164 4.43 1.52 8.91
C GLY A 164 5.04 1.81 10.29
N PRO A 165 4.37 1.42 11.38
CA PRO A 165 4.86 1.66 12.74
C PRO A 165 6.33 1.28 12.85
N LYS A 166 7.17 2.30 13.00
CA LYS A 166 8.53 2.12 13.50
C LYS A 166 8.32 1.44 14.84
N SER A 167 8.70 0.17 14.94
CA SER A 167 8.69 -0.52 16.23
C SER A 167 9.56 0.31 17.14
N VAL A 168 8.94 1.18 17.95
CA VAL A 168 9.59 1.74 19.11
C VAL A 168 9.62 0.57 20.07
N THR A 169 10.57 -0.36 19.87
CA THR A 169 11.15 -0.99 21.05
C THR A 169 11.65 0.20 21.87
N PRO A 170 11.12 0.43 23.08
CA PRO A 170 11.76 1.38 23.97
C PRO A 170 13.15 0.81 24.23
N TYR A 171 14.13 1.24 23.45
CA TYR A 171 15.52 1.14 23.82
C TYR A 171 15.64 2.00 25.09
N LEU A 172 15.55 1.35 26.24
CA LEU A 172 16.20 1.83 27.44
C LEU A 172 17.71 1.66 27.19
N GLY A 173 18.34 2.67 26.58
CA GLY A 173 19.77 2.76 26.27
C GLY A 173 20.16 2.06 24.95
N ASP A 174 20.92 2.64 24.02
CA ASP A 174 21.90 3.72 24.10
C ASP A 174 21.77 4.75 22.94
N PRO A 175 22.32 5.98 23.08
CA PRO A 175 22.29 7.01 22.04
C PRO A 175 23.14 6.63 20.81
N PRO A 176 23.01 7.35 19.68
CA PRO A 176 23.86 7.12 18.51
C PRO A 176 25.31 7.49 18.86
N GLY A 177 26.14 6.48 19.03
CA GLY A 177 27.54 6.63 19.44
C GLY A 177 28.14 5.46 20.23
N VAL A 178 27.54 4.26 20.22
CA VAL A 178 28.10 3.09 20.91
C VAL A 178 29.32 2.60 20.15
N LEU A 179 30.49 3.05 20.62
CA LEU A 179 31.75 2.34 20.48
C LEU A 179 31.50 0.89 20.91
N SER A 180 31.75 -0.07 20.01
CA SER A 180 31.77 -1.49 20.34
C SER A 180 32.59 -1.69 21.61
N VAL A 181 31.95 -2.03 22.73
CA VAL A 181 32.67 -2.38 23.96
C VAL A 181 33.38 -3.71 23.68
N PRO A 182 34.73 -3.75 23.72
CA PRO A 182 35.46 -4.99 23.49
C PRO A 182 35.06 -6.03 24.54
N GLY A 183 34.54 -7.18 24.11
CA GLY A 183 34.25 -8.31 24.99
C GLY A 183 32.77 -8.62 25.25
N GLN A 184 31.81 -7.87 24.68
CA GLN A 184 30.40 -8.28 24.70
C GLN A 184 30.10 -9.21 23.52
N PRO A 185 29.64 -10.47 23.76
CA PRO A 185 29.21 -11.33 22.66
C PRO A 185 28.01 -10.69 21.97
N ASN A 186 27.99 -10.77 20.64
CA ASN A 186 26.89 -10.25 19.83
C ASN A 186 25.61 -11.02 20.22
N LEU A 187 24.75 -10.40 21.03
CA LEU A 187 23.53 -11.02 21.59
C LEU A 187 22.44 -11.21 20.53
N PHE A 188 22.66 -10.72 19.31
CA PHE A 188 21.76 -10.85 18.18
C PHE A 188 22.23 -11.95 17.25
N GLY A 189 21.31 -12.84 16.89
CA GLY A 189 21.54 -13.82 15.82
C GLY A 189 21.81 -13.12 14.49
N THR A 190 22.44 -13.84 13.57
CA THR A 190 22.64 -13.36 12.19
C THR A 190 21.31 -12.93 11.57
N PRO A 191 21.22 -11.73 10.97
CA PRO A 191 20.01 -11.30 10.28
C PRO A 191 19.60 -12.33 9.23
N THR A 192 18.35 -12.79 9.31
CA THR A 192 17.78 -13.76 8.36
C THR A 192 16.63 -13.12 7.60
N LEU A 193 16.56 -13.39 6.29
CA LEU A 193 15.43 -12.98 5.46
C LEU A 193 14.23 -13.85 5.86
N MET A 194 13.22 -13.23 6.50
CA MET A 194 11.98 -13.90 6.84
C MET A 194 10.84 -13.39 5.95
N ARG A 195 9.94 -14.30 5.54
CA ARG A 195 8.64 -13.89 5.00
C ARG A 195 7.86 -13.22 6.12
N ARG A 196 7.53 -11.94 5.94
CA ARG A 196 6.75 -11.22 6.95
C ARG A 196 5.29 -11.67 6.94
N ARG A 197 4.72 -11.71 8.14
CA ARG A 197 3.31 -12.09 8.36
C ARG A 197 2.39 -11.06 7.70
N LEU A 198 1.25 -11.52 7.19
CA LEU A 198 0.17 -10.62 6.80
C LEU A 198 -0.31 -9.84 8.02
N GLY A 199 -0.63 -8.56 7.82
CA GLY A 199 -1.34 -7.76 8.80
C GLY A 199 -2.73 -8.36 9.10
N GLN A 200 -3.34 -7.91 10.19
CA GLN A 200 -4.59 -8.51 10.69
C GLN A 200 -5.75 -8.32 9.70
N GLY A 201 -5.83 -7.16 9.05
CA GLY A 201 -6.83 -6.84 8.02
C GLY A 201 -6.65 -7.68 6.76
N ALA A 202 -5.43 -7.76 6.24
CA ALA A 202 -5.08 -8.57 5.08
C ALA A 202 -5.36 -10.05 5.33
N PHE A 203 -4.98 -10.56 6.51
CA PHE A 203 -5.28 -11.93 6.91
C PHE A 203 -6.80 -12.17 7.02
N ARG A 204 -7.53 -11.31 7.72
CA ARG A 204 -8.97 -11.43 7.92
C ARG A 204 -9.72 -11.47 6.59
N LEU A 205 -9.45 -10.53 5.70
CA LEU A 205 -10.14 -10.47 4.40
C LEU A 205 -9.74 -11.67 3.51
N SER A 206 -8.49 -12.13 3.61
CA SER A 206 -8.03 -13.33 2.91
C SER A 206 -8.78 -14.59 3.32
N VAL A 207 -9.01 -14.76 4.63
CA VAL A 207 -9.76 -15.90 5.16
C VAL A 207 -11.22 -15.78 4.74
N LEU A 208 -11.86 -14.63 4.95
CA LEU A 208 -13.27 -14.45 4.59
C LEU A 208 -13.52 -14.71 3.11
N ASP A 209 -12.66 -14.21 2.21
CA ASP A 209 -12.80 -14.46 0.77
C ASP A 209 -12.70 -15.96 0.43
N ALA A 210 -11.81 -16.70 1.09
CA ALA A 210 -11.68 -18.16 0.90
C ALA A 210 -12.97 -18.93 1.30
N TYR A 211 -13.72 -18.39 2.26
CA TYR A 211 -15.01 -18.95 2.69
C TYR A 211 -16.22 -18.25 2.03
N GLY A 212 -16.02 -17.53 0.92
CA GLY A 212 -17.10 -16.87 0.19
C GLY A 212 -17.76 -15.74 0.98
N LYS A 213 -17.01 -15.10 1.87
CA LYS A 213 -17.40 -14.01 2.77
C LYS A 213 -18.53 -14.38 3.75
N ARG A 214 -18.71 -15.68 4.01
CA ARG A 214 -19.64 -16.21 5.02
C ARG A 214 -18.87 -16.52 6.30
N CYS A 215 -19.53 -16.45 7.45
CA CYS A 215 -18.95 -16.91 8.71
C CYS A 215 -18.59 -18.40 8.59
N ALA A 216 -17.38 -18.78 9.01
CA ALA A 216 -17.05 -20.18 9.23
C ALA A 216 -17.90 -20.71 10.39
N VAL A 217 -18.49 -21.90 10.22
CA VAL A 217 -19.20 -22.64 11.27
C VAL A 217 -18.18 -23.32 12.17
#